data_AF-W2GD35-F1
#
_entry.id   AF-W2GD35-F1
#
_cell.length_a   1.000
_cell.length_b   1.000
_cell.length_c   1.000
_cell.angle_alpha   90.00
_cell.angle_beta   90.00
_cell.angle_gamma   90.00
#
_symmetry.space_group_name_H-M   'P 1'
#
loop_
_entity.id
_entity.type
_entity.pdbx_description
1 polymer ?
#
loop_
_entity_poly.entity_id
_entity_poly.type
_entity_poly.pdbx_seq_one_letter_code
_entity_poly.pdbx_strand_id
1 'polypeptide(L)'
;MAMCVKALVAHDRRVSNEYQYRLSRIGRFVNSSYDEEMTTVLRFTTHYVAQQIEQQYATALAKAETYNYVDDSDGGDFVVVNGVFSEHKVNLVDWRCDCDFSVSMKLPCRHAIAYRRHIKVSGPLIPWGGIDERIIQDNILDFP
;
A
#
# COMPACT_ATOMS: atom_id res chain seq x y z
N MET A 1 -14.34 -44.03 -8.19
CA MET A 1 -13.44 -42.92 -7.79
C MET A 1 -13.97 -41.52 -8.17
N ALA A 2 -14.58 -41.32 -9.35
CA ALA A 2 -15.04 -39.99 -9.79
C ALA A 2 -16.08 -39.29 -8.87
N MET A 3 -16.95 -40.05 -8.20
CA MET A 3 -17.95 -39.50 -7.26
C MET A 3 -17.31 -38.93 -5.98
N CYS A 4 -16.25 -39.56 -5.46
CA CYS A 4 -15.55 -39.07 -4.28
C CYS A 4 -14.80 -37.76 -4.55
N VAL A 5 -14.18 -37.63 -5.72
CA VAL A 5 -13.47 -36.40 -6.12
C VAL A 5 -14.45 -35.23 -6.26
N LYS A 6 -15.63 -35.45 -6.86
CA LYS A 6 -16.67 -34.42 -6.95
C LYS A 6 -17.17 -33.96 -5.58
N ALA A 7 -17.35 -34.90 -4.65
CA ALA A 7 -17.79 -34.57 -3.29
C ALA A 7 -16.75 -33.73 -2.55
N LEU A 8 -15.47 -34.06 -2.67
CA LEU A 8 -14.37 -33.28 -2.07
C LEU A 8 -14.29 -31.86 -2.65
N VAL A 9 -14.32 -31.73 -3.99
CA VAL A 9 -14.27 -30.41 -4.64
C VAL A 9 -15.49 -29.54 -4.28
N ALA A 10 -16.67 -30.14 -4.19
CA ALA A 10 -17.88 -29.42 -3.78
C ALA A 10 -17.79 -28.96 -2.32
N HIS A 11 -17.21 -29.78 -1.43
CA HIS A 11 -16.98 -29.42 -0.04
C HIS A 11 -15.98 -28.25 0.07
N ASP A 12 -14.83 -28.34 -0.59
CA ASP A 12 -13.82 -27.26 -0.57
C ASP A 12 -14.38 -25.95 -1.11
N ARG A 13 -15.17 -26.01 -2.19
CA ARG A 13 -15.85 -24.82 -2.74
C ARG A 13 -16.85 -24.23 -1.75
N ARG A 14 -17.59 -25.06 -1.00
CA ARG A 14 -18.54 -24.58 0.02
C ARG A 14 -17.79 -23.89 1.17
N VAL A 15 -16.74 -24.52 1.69
CA VAL A 15 -15.91 -23.95 2.76
C VAL A 15 -15.25 -22.64 2.32
N SER A 16 -14.74 -22.59 1.09
CA SER A 16 -14.19 -21.37 0.49
C SER A 16 -15.23 -20.25 0.42
N ASN A 17 -16.44 -20.56 -0.07
CA ASN A 17 -17.53 -19.59 -0.14
C ASN A 17 -17.98 -19.11 1.26
N GLU A 18 -18.08 -20.01 2.25
CA GLU A 18 -18.41 -19.65 3.64
C GLU A 18 -17.32 -18.79 4.30
N TYR A 19 -16.05 -19.00 3.93
CA TYR A 19 -14.93 -18.18 4.36
C TYR A 19 -15.00 -16.78 3.73
N GLN A 20 -15.23 -16.69 2.42
CA GLN A 20 -15.43 -15.44 1.70
C GLN A 20 -16.64 -14.65 2.25
N TYR A 21 -17.75 -15.34 2.51
CA TYR A 21 -18.93 -14.72 3.12
C TYR A 21 -18.62 -14.15 4.51
N ARG A 22 -17.85 -14.88 5.34
CA ARG A 22 -17.46 -14.36 6.65
C ARG A 22 -16.55 -13.14 6.54
N LEU A 23 -15.58 -13.17 5.62
CA LEU A 23 -14.70 -12.04 5.35
C LEU A 23 -15.47 -10.79 4.90
N SER A 24 -16.45 -10.92 4.00
CA SER A 24 -17.25 -9.77 3.54
C SER A 24 -18.17 -9.19 4.63
N ARG A 25 -18.50 -9.98 5.66
CA ARG A 25 -19.38 -9.59 6.77
C ARG A 25 -18.62 -9.09 8.01
N ILE A 26 -17.30 -9.25 8.08
CA ILE A 26 -16.49 -8.64 9.14
C ILE A 26 -16.62 -7.13 9.00
N GLY A 27 -17.04 -6.47 10.07
CA GLY A 27 -17.24 -5.02 10.09
C GLY A 27 -16.01 -4.29 9.56
N ARG A 28 -16.25 -3.24 8.76
CA ARG A 28 -15.17 -2.41 8.23
C ARG A 28 -14.43 -1.78 9.41
N PHE A 29 -13.13 -2.03 9.54
CA PHE A 29 -12.33 -1.38 10.56
C PHE A 29 -12.31 0.12 10.28
N VAL A 30 -12.65 0.91 11.30
CA VAL A 30 -12.63 2.37 11.24
C VAL A 30 -11.80 2.85 12.41
N ASN A 31 -10.87 3.77 12.16
CA ASN A 31 -10.14 4.48 13.17
C ASN A 31 -10.49 5.97 13.08
N SER A 32 -11.04 6.54 14.15
CA SER A 32 -11.46 7.95 14.19
C SER A 32 -10.30 8.93 14.19
N SER A 33 -9.07 8.48 14.50
CA SER A 33 -7.88 9.33 14.44
C SER A 33 -7.24 9.39 13.05
N TYR A 34 -7.71 8.57 12.10
CA TYR A 34 -7.16 8.53 10.74
C TYR A 34 -7.80 9.60 9.86
N ASP A 35 -6.96 10.21 9.03
CA ASP A 35 -7.44 11.04 7.93
C ASP A 35 -8.08 10.19 6.82
N GLU A 36 -8.58 10.84 5.78
CA GLU A 36 -9.28 10.16 4.68
C GLU A 36 -8.38 9.15 3.95
N GLU A 37 -7.11 9.49 3.75
CA GLU A 37 -6.10 8.63 3.10
C GLU A 37 -5.85 7.37 3.94
N MET A 38 -5.57 7.52 5.23
CA MET A 38 -5.31 6.40 6.13
C MET A 38 -6.57 5.57 6.40
N THR A 39 -7.74 6.20 6.44
CA THR A 39 -9.02 5.50 6.49
C THR A 39 -9.18 4.62 5.25
N THR A 40 -8.82 5.13 4.08
CA THR A 40 -8.84 4.36 2.83
C THR A 40 -7.87 3.19 2.91
N VAL A 41 -6.62 3.38 3.34
CA VAL A 41 -5.66 2.28 3.57
C VAL A 41 -6.21 1.18 4.48
N LEU A 42 -6.80 1.56 5.62
CA LEU A 42 -7.39 0.61 6.57
C LEU A 42 -8.58 -0.19 5.97
N ARG A 43 -9.27 0.40 5.00
CA ARG A 43 -10.41 -0.23 4.31
C ARG A 43 -10.00 -1.22 3.24
N PHE A 44 -8.82 -1.06 2.64
CA PHE A 44 -8.34 -1.88 1.53
C PHE A 44 -7.23 -2.85 1.91
N THR A 45 -6.66 -2.73 3.12
CA THR A 45 -5.54 -3.55 3.59
C THR A 45 -5.82 -4.15 4.96
N THR A 46 -4.94 -5.03 5.43
CA THR A 46 -5.02 -5.56 6.79
C THR A 46 -4.64 -4.51 7.84
N HIS A 47 -5.14 -4.65 9.07
CA HIS A 47 -4.79 -3.74 10.17
C HIS A 47 -3.26 -3.63 10.39
N TYR A 48 -2.54 -4.73 10.27
CA TYR A 48 -1.08 -4.73 10.40
C TYR A 48 -0.44 -3.84 9.34
N VAL A 49 -0.85 -3.98 8.07
CA VAL A 49 -0.34 -3.18 6.96
C VAL A 49 -0.67 -1.70 7.15
N ALA A 50 -1.91 -1.39 7.52
CA ALA A 50 -2.33 -0.02 7.80
C ALA A 50 -1.46 0.63 8.88
N GLN A 51 -1.15 -0.10 9.97
CA GLN A 51 -0.26 0.40 11.01
C GLN A 51 1.19 0.64 10.52
N GLN A 52 1.70 -0.19 9.61
CA GLN A 52 3.02 0.03 9.02
C GLN A 52 3.05 1.26 8.11
N ILE A 53 2.00 1.45 7.30
CA ILE A 53 1.85 2.61 6.42
C ILE A 53 1.66 3.89 7.25
N GLU A 54 0.90 3.84 8.35
CA GLU A 54 0.69 4.97 9.26
C GLU A 54 2.01 5.57 9.73
N GLN A 55 2.94 4.73 10.21
CA GLN A 55 4.23 5.18 10.69
C GLN A 55 5.06 5.88 9.59
N GLN A 56 5.04 5.33 8.37
CA GLN A 56 5.72 5.92 7.22
C GLN A 56 5.06 7.23 6.79
N TYR A 57 3.73 7.27 6.75
CA TYR A 57 2.94 8.41 6.34
C TYR A 57 3.13 9.59 7.31
N ALA A 58 2.98 9.37 8.62
CA ALA A 58 3.22 10.41 9.63
C ALA A 58 4.66 10.95 9.57
N THR A 59 5.65 10.07 9.40
CA THR A 59 7.05 10.48 9.27
C THR A 59 7.29 11.27 7.99
N ALA A 60 6.70 10.85 6.86
CA ALA A 60 6.79 11.54 5.58
C ALA A 60 6.22 12.96 5.70
N LEU A 61 5.04 13.10 6.32
CA LEU A 61 4.42 14.40 6.50
C LEU A 61 5.25 15.33 7.39
N ALA A 62 5.88 14.81 8.43
CA ALA A 62 6.73 15.60 9.32
C ALA A 62 8.06 16.01 8.67
N LYS A 63 8.63 15.15 7.81
CA LYS A 63 9.98 15.33 7.24
C LYS A 63 10.00 15.77 5.78
N ALA A 64 8.86 15.93 5.12
CA ALA A 64 8.79 16.28 3.70
C ALA A 64 9.60 17.55 3.35
N GLU A 65 9.63 18.53 4.23
CA GLU A 65 10.38 19.78 4.02
C GLU A 65 11.87 19.67 4.37
N THR A 66 12.27 18.60 5.06
CA THR A 66 13.67 18.35 5.46
C THR A 66 14.45 17.59 4.40
N TYR A 67 13.77 16.85 3.53
CA TYR A 67 14.41 16.12 2.45
C TYR A 67 14.80 17.06 1.31
N ASN A 68 15.93 16.77 0.67
CA ASN A 68 16.33 17.39 -0.59
C ASN A 68 15.98 16.44 -1.75
N TYR A 69 15.40 16.99 -2.81
CA TYR A 69 14.92 16.22 -3.95
C TYR A 69 15.72 16.59 -5.20
N VAL A 70 16.36 15.60 -5.82
CA VAL A 70 17.17 15.79 -7.03
C VAL A 70 16.61 14.87 -8.11
N ASP A 71 16.12 15.47 -9.20
CA ASP A 71 15.65 14.72 -10.36
C ASP A 71 16.85 14.20 -11.16
N ASP A 72 16.79 12.95 -11.62
CA ASP A 72 17.86 12.35 -12.42
C ASP A 72 17.80 12.88 -13.86
N SER A 73 18.84 13.58 -14.30
CA SER A 73 18.84 14.32 -15.57
C SER A 73 18.93 13.43 -16.82
N ASP A 74 19.21 12.14 -16.66
CA ASP A 74 19.54 11.23 -17.78
C ASP A 74 18.43 10.21 -18.12
N GLY A 75 17.25 10.34 -17.51
CA GLY A 75 16.09 9.50 -17.82
C GLY A 75 15.08 9.57 -16.68
N GLY A 76 14.11 10.48 -16.80
CA GLY A 76 13.25 11.01 -15.73
C GLY A 76 12.25 10.06 -15.06
N ASP A 77 12.59 8.78 -14.94
CA ASP A 77 11.78 7.78 -14.23
C ASP A 77 12.17 7.65 -12.76
N PHE A 78 13.26 8.28 -12.32
CA PHE A 78 13.75 8.22 -10.94
C PHE A 78 13.98 9.61 -10.34
N VAL A 79 13.68 9.71 -9.05
CA VAL A 79 14.07 10.84 -8.21
C VAL A 79 14.93 10.37 -7.05
N VAL A 80 15.95 11.15 -6.74
CA VAL A 80 16.82 10.91 -5.60
C VAL A 80 16.33 11.75 -4.41
N VAL A 81 15.96 11.07 -3.33
CA VAL A 81 15.51 11.66 -2.07
C VAL A 81 16.65 11.61 -1.06
N ASN A 82 17.23 12.77 -0.81
CA ASN A 82 18.36 12.97 0.10
C ASN A 82 17.88 13.37 1.49
N GLY A 83 18.05 12.47 2.45
CA GLY A 83 17.98 12.76 3.88
C GLY A 83 19.34 13.22 4.42
N VAL A 84 19.36 13.59 5.71
CA VAL A 84 20.57 14.10 6.38
C VAL A 84 21.75 13.11 6.33
N PHE A 85 21.47 11.81 6.36
CA PHE A 85 22.48 10.74 6.41
C PHE A 85 22.20 9.59 5.42
N SER A 86 21.22 9.73 4.54
CA SER A 86 20.75 8.64 3.70
C SER A 86 20.25 9.17 2.36
N GLU A 87 20.73 8.60 1.29
CA GLU A 87 20.26 8.85 -0.07
C GLU A 87 19.43 7.65 -0.53
N HIS A 88 18.27 7.91 -1.11
CA HIS A 88 17.37 6.87 -1.59
C HIS A 88 16.77 7.22 -2.94
N LYS A 89 16.76 6.27 -3.86
CA LYS A 89 16.11 6.44 -5.16
C LYS A 89 14.67 5.98 -5.10
N VAL A 90 13.76 6.80 -5.61
CA VAL A 90 12.34 6.51 -5.78
C VAL A 90 12.03 6.49 -7.27
N ASN A 91 11.42 5.41 -7.74
CA ASN A 91 10.91 5.30 -9.10
C ASN A 91 9.54 6.00 -9.19
N LEU A 92 9.35 6.83 -10.21
CA LEU A 92 8.15 7.65 -10.41
C LEU A 92 7.01 6.91 -11.13
N VAL A 93 7.31 5.76 -11.74
CA VAL A 93 6.34 4.90 -12.44
C VAL A 93 5.64 3.97 -11.43
N ASP A 94 6.41 3.21 -10.66
CA ASP A 94 5.87 2.21 -9.72
C ASP A 94 5.89 2.68 -8.25
N TRP A 95 6.41 3.88 -7.98
CA TRP A 95 6.51 4.48 -6.64
C TRP A 95 7.33 3.65 -5.64
N ARG A 96 8.19 2.75 -6.13
CA ARG A 96 9.07 1.94 -5.29
C ARG A 96 10.35 2.67 -4.97
N CYS A 97 10.83 2.42 -3.76
CA CYS A 97 12.07 3.00 -3.27
C CYS A 97 13.10 1.89 -3.00
N ASP A 98 14.38 2.23 -3.11
CA ASP A 98 15.48 1.33 -2.74
C ASP A 98 15.71 1.19 -1.22
N CYS A 99 14.93 1.89 -0.39
CA CYS A 99 15.05 1.79 1.06
C CYS A 99 14.59 0.43 1.60
N ASP A 100 15.20 -0.02 2.69
CA ASP A 100 14.94 -1.34 3.29
C ASP A 100 13.44 -1.61 3.52
N PHE A 101 12.68 -0.59 3.92
CA PHE A 101 11.24 -0.72 4.14
C PHE A 101 10.49 -1.05 2.84
N SER A 102 10.75 -0.30 1.76
CA SER A 102 10.06 -0.50 0.49
C SER A 102 10.46 -1.83 -0.15
N VAL A 103 11.75 -2.19 -0.07
CA VAL A 103 12.26 -3.48 -0.58
C VAL A 103 11.70 -4.67 0.18
N SER A 104 11.67 -4.60 1.52
CA SER A 104 11.25 -5.73 2.37
C SER A 104 9.74 -5.90 2.43
N MET A 105 9.02 -4.80 2.63
CA MET A 105 7.56 -4.84 2.84
C MET A 105 6.78 -4.73 1.53
N LYS A 106 7.40 -4.23 0.46
CA LYS A 106 6.73 -3.87 -0.80
C LYS A 106 5.53 -2.95 -0.57
N LEU A 107 5.76 -1.95 0.28
CA LEU A 107 4.81 -0.92 0.67
C LEU A 107 5.38 0.47 0.35
N PRO A 108 4.50 1.48 0.18
CA PRO A 108 4.89 2.88 0.11
C PRO A 108 5.73 3.28 1.32
N CYS A 109 6.95 3.71 1.06
CA CYS A 109 7.81 4.23 2.11
C CYS A 109 7.61 5.74 2.29
N ARG A 110 8.17 6.26 3.39
CA ARG A 110 8.17 7.68 3.67
C ARG A 110 8.77 8.55 2.56
N HIS A 111 9.77 8.07 1.81
CA HIS A 111 10.44 8.86 0.77
C HIS A 111 9.51 9.10 -0.43
N ALA A 112 8.81 8.07 -0.89
CA ALA A 112 7.84 8.18 -1.98
C ALA A 112 6.66 9.10 -1.59
N ILE A 113 6.12 8.93 -0.38
CA ILE A 113 5.02 9.78 0.13
C ILE A 113 5.48 11.24 0.27
N ALA A 114 6.67 11.46 0.82
CA ALA A 114 7.22 12.80 1.01
C ALA A 114 7.46 13.51 -0.33
N TYR A 115 8.00 12.81 -1.33
CA TYR A 115 8.17 13.38 -2.67
C TYR A 115 6.83 13.73 -3.32
N ARG A 116 5.81 12.87 -3.24
CA ARG A 116 4.46 13.17 -3.77
C ARG A 116 3.85 14.41 -3.13
N ARG A 117 4.11 14.61 -1.82
CA ARG A 117 3.74 15.85 -1.13
C ARG A 117 4.53 17.05 -1.64
N HIS A 118 5.83 16.90 -1.90
CA HIS A 118 6.69 17.97 -2.42
C HIS A 118 6.21 18.48 -3.79
N ILE A 119 5.93 17.56 -4.72
CA ILE A 119 5.42 17.90 -6.07
C ILE A 119 3.93 18.26 -6.08
N LYS A 120 3.25 18.24 -4.92
CA LYS A 120 1.82 18.52 -4.76
C LYS A 120 0.96 17.77 -5.77
N VAL A 121 1.15 16.44 -5.85
CA VAL A 121 0.41 15.59 -6.77
C VAL A 121 -1.10 15.81 -6.63
N SER A 122 -1.80 15.88 -7.76
CA SER A 122 -3.26 15.84 -7.78
C SER A 122 -3.71 14.41 -7.55
N GLY A 123 -4.26 14.11 -6.37
CA GLY A 123 -4.74 12.78 -5.99
C GLY A 123 -4.25 12.31 -4.62
N PRO A 124 -4.40 11.02 -4.29
CA PRO A 124 -4.01 10.48 -3.00
C PRO A 124 -2.51 10.62 -2.79
N LEU A 125 -2.08 10.98 -1.59
CA LEU A 125 -0.66 11.09 -1.23
C LEU A 125 -0.02 9.71 -1.15
N ILE A 126 -0.75 8.71 -0.65
CA ILE A 126 -0.26 7.34 -0.53
C ILE A 126 -0.28 6.69 -1.93
N PRO A 127 0.89 6.29 -2.48
CA PRO A 127 0.95 5.70 -3.81
C PRO A 127 0.48 4.25 -3.80
N TRP A 128 -0.77 4.03 -4.20
CA TRP A 128 -1.38 2.71 -4.28
C TRP A 128 -0.65 1.77 -5.26
N GLY A 129 -0.06 2.29 -6.35
CA GLY A 129 0.75 1.51 -7.28
C GLY A 129 2.02 0.90 -6.66
N GLY A 130 2.46 1.42 -5.50
CA GLY A 130 3.59 0.88 -4.75
C GLY A 130 3.20 -0.25 -3.77
N ILE A 131 1.91 -0.54 -3.60
CA ILE A 131 1.41 -1.63 -2.75
C ILE A 131 1.31 -2.88 -3.60
N ASP A 132 1.97 -3.96 -3.18
CA ASP A 132 1.87 -5.27 -3.84
C ASP A 132 0.43 -5.82 -3.74
N GLU A 133 -0.11 -6.34 -4.85
CA GLU A 133 -1.49 -6.84 -4.95
C GLU A 133 -1.83 -7.85 -3.85
N ARG A 134 -0.86 -8.66 -3.40
CA ARG A 134 -1.06 -9.66 -2.33
C ARG A 134 -1.45 -9.05 -0.97
N ILE A 135 -1.21 -7.75 -0.80
CA ILE A 135 -1.46 -7.00 0.43
C ILE A 135 -2.85 -6.35 0.40
N ILE A 136 -3.36 -6.09 -0.81
CA ILE A 136 -4.68 -5.53 -1.02
C ILE A 136 -5.69 -6.65 -0.77
N GLN A 137 -6.66 -6.37 0.09
CA GLN A 137 -7.78 -7.29 0.28
C GLN A 137 -8.66 -7.22 -0.98
N ASP A 138 -8.80 -8.35 -1.69
CA ASP A 138 -9.61 -8.56 -2.92
C ASP A 138 -11.13 -8.32 -2.74
N ASN A 139 -11.54 -7.50 -1.78
CA ASN A 139 -12.95 -7.23 -1.51
C ASN A 139 -13.56 -6.14 -2.41
N ILE A 140 -12.89 -5.67 -3.48
CA ILE A 140 -13.43 -4.64 -4.38
C ILE A 140 -12.97 -4.87 -5.84
N LEU A 141 -13.34 -5.99 -6.46
CA LEU A 141 -13.52 -6.05 -7.92
C LEU A 141 -14.99 -5.98 -8.36
N ASP A 142 -15.93 -5.86 -7.43
CA ASP A 142 -17.35 -5.68 -7.75
C ASP A 142 -17.95 -4.56 -6.89
N PHE A 143 -17.81 -3.31 -7.33
CA PHE A 143 -18.85 -2.31 -7.07
C PHE A 143 -19.14 -1.57 -8.39
N PRO A 144 -20.43 -1.47 -8.78
CA PRO A 144 -20.86 -0.81 -10.02
C PRO A 144 -20.67 0.71 -9.99
#